data_AF-A0A4U1AH25-F1
#
_entry.id   AF-A0A4U1AH25-F1
#
_cell.length_a   1.000
_cell.length_b   1.000
_cell.length_c   1.000
_cell.angle_alpha   90.00
_cell.angle_beta   90.00
_cell.angle_gamma   90.00
#
_symmetry.space_group_name_H-M   'P 1'
#
loop_
_entity.id
_entity.type
_entity.pdbx_description
1 polymer ?
#
loop_
_entity_poly.entity_id
_entity_poly.type
_entity_poly.pdbx_seq_one_letter_code
_entity_poly.pdbx_strand_id
1 'polypeptide(L)'
;MITYLYWTAVILVAAALFAICAKNDKWKIGTILALVVLLIGWGAYYFRLQQIFVKRYGGVMTITVPAGQYHIGATWKDDNLWIENYDPDANSCIFTEYSKGNLLQGKVTIKNCKPIPKI
;
A
#
# COMPACT_ATOMS: atom_id res chain seq x y z
N MET A 1 8.23 -12.85 5.40
CA MET A 1 6.99 -12.16 4.96
C MET A 1 7.03 -11.98 3.45
N ILE A 2 5.91 -12.17 2.75
CA ILE A 2 5.87 -12.14 1.28
C ILE A 2 6.36 -10.82 0.68
N THR A 3 6.11 -9.70 1.38
CA THR A 3 6.59 -8.38 0.98
C THR A 3 8.11 -8.35 0.79
N TYR A 4 8.87 -8.89 1.74
CA TYR A 4 10.33 -8.91 1.66
C TYR A 4 10.83 -9.88 0.59
N LEU A 5 10.21 -11.06 0.46
CA LEU A 5 10.56 -12.02 -0.60
C LEU A 5 10.37 -11.42 -1.99
N TYR A 6 9.27 -10.71 -2.21
CA TYR A 6 9.00 -10.01 -3.46
C TYR A 6 10.10 -8.99 -3.79
N TRP A 7 10.43 -8.11 -2.84
CA TRP A 7 11.44 -7.07 -3.05
C TRP A 7 12.85 -7.65 -3.24
N THR A 8 13.21 -8.69 -2.48
CA THR A 8 14.46 -9.43 -2.70
C THR A 8 14.51 -10.00 -4.12
N ALA A 9 13.43 -10.63 -4.60
CA ALA A 9 13.39 -11.16 -5.96
C ALA A 9 13.53 -10.06 -7.04
N VAL A 10 12.80 -8.95 -6.90
CA VAL A 10 12.88 -7.82 -7.85
C VAL A 10 14.30 -7.24 -7.90
N ILE A 11 14.93 -7.03 -6.74
CA ILE A 11 16.30 -6.51 -6.64
C ILE A 11 17.31 -7.50 -7.24
N LEU A 12 17.17 -8.80 -6.95
CA LEU A 12 18.06 -9.82 -7.51
C LEU A 12 17.97 -9.89 -9.03
N VAL A 13 16.76 -9.79 -9.61
CA VAL A 13 16.58 -9.77 -11.07
C VAL A 13 17.21 -8.52 -11.67
N ALA A 14 16.98 -7.34 -11.09
CA ALA A 14 17.60 -6.09 -11.55
C ALA A 14 19.14 -6.14 -11.46
N ALA A 15 19.68 -6.65 -10.35
CA ALA A 15 21.11 -6.80 -10.13
C ALA A 15 21.74 -7.82 -11.10
N ALA A 16 21.07 -8.94 -11.35
CA ALA A 16 21.53 -9.95 -12.31
C ALA A 16 21.59 -9.39 -13.73
N LEU A 17 20.55 -8.69 -14.18
CA LEU A 17 20.54 -8.04 -15.51
C LEU A 17 21.65 -7.00 -15.63
N PHE A 18 21.83 -6.17 -14.61
CA PHE A 18 22.92 -5.20 -14.57
C PHE A 18 24.28 -5.88 -14.66
N ALA A 19 24.53 -6.91 -13.83
CA ALA A 19 25.79 -7.63 -13.80
C ALA A 19 26.12 -8.33 -15.13
N ILE A 20 25.12 -8.93 -15.79
CA ILE A 20 25.30 -9.57 -17.10
C ILE A 20 25.65 -8.52 -18.17
N CYS A 21 24.99 -7.36 -18.18
CA CYS A 21 25.31 -6.29 -19.14
C CYS A 21 26.67 -5.64 -18.85
N ALA A 22 27.00 -5.41 -17.58
CA ALA A 22 28.28 -4.85 -17.14
C ALA A 22 29.47 -5.75 -17.52
N LYS A 23 29.32 -7.08 -17.38
CA LYS A 23 30.32 -8.06 -17.83
C LYS A 23 30.61 -8.00 -19.34
N ASN A 24 29.71 -7.42 -20.13
CA ASN A 24 29.84 -7.26 -21.57
C ASN A 24 30.11 -5.79 -21.98
N ASP A 25 30.62 -4.96 -21.06
CA ASP A 25 30.87 -3.52 -21.23
C ASP A 25 29.65 -2.67 -21.63
N LYS A 26 28.44 -3.23 -21.53
CA LYS A 26 27.16 -2.58 -21.86
C LYS A 26 26.53 -1.93 -20.64
N TRP A 27 27.30 -1.15 -19.89
CA TRP A 27 26.88 -0.52 -18.63
C TRP A 27 25.61 0.34 -18.78
N LYS A 28 25.52 1.17 -19.84
CA LYS A 28 24.33 2.01 -20.10
C LYS A 28 23.06 1.19 -20.27
N ILE A 29 23.14 0.11 -21.06
CA ILE A 29 21.99 -0.77 -21.33
C ILE A 29 21.60 -1.52 -20.04
N GLY A 30 22.59 -2.02 -19.30
CA GLY A 30 22.37 -2.69 -18.02
C GLY A 30 21.64 -1.80 -17.01
N THR A 31 22.06 -0.53 -16.89
CA THR A 31 21.40 0.44 -16.01
C THR A 31 19.95 0.69 -16.44
N ILE A 32 19.69 0.88 -17.74
CA ILE A 32 18.33 1.10 -18.25
C ILE A 32 17.43 -0.10 -17.94
N LEU A 33 17.90 -1.33 -18.21
CA LEU A 33 17.12 -2.53 -17.95
C LEU A 33 16.83 -2.74 -16.46
N ALA A 34 17.83 -2.52 -15.60
CA ALA A 34 17.66 -2.62 -14.15
C ALA A 34 16.62 -1.60 -13.63
N LEU A 35 16.69 -0.35 -14.11
CA LEU A 35 15.71 0.69 -13.77
C LEU A 35 14.30 0.32 -14.23
N VAL A 36 14.15 -0.21 -15.44
CA VAL A 36 12.84 -0.66 -15.95
C VAL A 36 12.27 -1.77 -15.08
N VAL A 37 13.07 -2.76 -14.68
CA VAL A 37 12.62 -3.83 -13.77
C VAL A 37 12.20 -3.28 -12.42
N LEU A 38 12.98 -2.36 -11.85
CA LEU A 38 12.65 -1.71 -10.57
C LEU A 38 11.35 -0.90 -10.66
N LEU A 39 11.16 -0.14 -11.74
CA LEU A 39 9.95 0.65 -11.97
C LEU A 39 8.72 -0.24 -12.14
N ILE A 40 8.81 -1.32 -12.93
CA ILE A 40 7.72 -2.28 -13.12
C ILE A 40 7.42 -3.00 -11.80
N GLY A 41 8.44 -3.45 -11.07
CA GLY A 41 8.27 -4.10 -9.78
C GLY A 41 7.63 -3.18 -8.74
N TRP A 42 8.10 -1.94 -8.64
CA TRP A 42 7.49 -0.95 -7.77
C TRP A 42 6.04 -0.64 -8.15
N GLY A 43 5.77 -0.44 -9.44
CA GLY A 43 4.42 -0.19 -9.94
C GLY A 43 3.47 -1.36 -9.65
N ALA A 44 3.89 -2.60 -9.94
CA ALA A 44 3.11 -3.79 -9.64
C ALA A 44 2.85 -3.93 -8.12
N TYR A 45 3.84 -3.62 -7.29
CA TYR A 45 3.69 -3.64 -5.84
C TYR A 45 2.66 -2.61 -5.35
N TYR A 46 2.87 -1.35 -5.69
CA TYR A 46 2.07 -0.23 -5.21
C TYR A 46 0.62 -0.27 -5.74
N PHE A 47 0.45 -0.48 -7.03
CA PHE A 47 -0.88 -0.43 -7.67
C PHE A 47 -1.68 -1.73 -7.58
N ARG A 48 -1.11 -2.83 -7.04
CA ARG A 48 -1.83 -4.10 -6.98
C ARG A 48 -1.45 -5.00 -5.82
N LEU A 49 -0.16 -5.34 -5.67
CA LEU A 49 0.24 -6.46 -4.83
C LEU A 49 0.23 -6.15 -3.34
N GLN A 50 0.48 -4.91 -2.91
CA GLN A 50 0.58 -4.57 -1.48
C GLN A 50 -0.67 -5.01 -0.69
N GLN A 51 -1.87 -4.63 -1.14
CA GLN A 51 -3.13 -4.99 -0.48
C GLN A 51 -3.38 -6.51 -0.50
N ILE A 52 -3.10 -7.16 -1.64
CA ILE A 52 -3.24 -8.61 -1.79
C ILE A 52 -2.29 -9.35 -0.84
N PHE A 53 -1.05 -8.88 -0.74
CA PHE A 53 -0.03 -9.48 0.13
C PHE A 53 -0.43 -9.37 1.60
N VAL A 54 -0.87 -8.20 2.05
CA VAL A 54 -1.32 -7.98 3.43
C VAL A 54 -2.54 -8.86 3.73
N LYS A 55 -3.56 -8.84 2.86
CA LYS A 55 -4.81 -9.55 3.11
C LYS A 55 -4.66 -11.07 3.05
N ARG A 56 -3.87 -11.61 2.10
CA ARG A 56 -3.92 -13.03 1.74
C ARG A 56 -2.63 -13.80 2.01
N TYR A 57 -1.49 -13.14 2.15
CA TYR A 57 -0.17 -13.80 2.10
C TYR A 57 0.78 -13.35 3.24
N GLY A 58 0.27 -12.67 4.27
CA GLY A 58 1.08 -12.22 5.41
C GLY A 58 2.10 -11.13 5.04
N GLY A 59 1.70 -10.20 4.17
CA GLY A 59 2.45 -8.98 3.87
C GLY A 59 2.27 -7.90 4.92
N VAL A 60 2.96 -6.77 4.74
CA VAL A 60 2.92 -5.62 5.66
C VAL A 60 2.49 -4.34 4.96
N MET A 61 1.70 -3.54 5.67
CA MET A 61 1.29 -2.19 5.31
C MET A 61 1.07 -1.40 6.59
N THR A 62 1.46 -0.13 6.56
CA THR A 62 1.27 0.81 7.66
C THR A 62 0.33 1.91 7.20
N ILE A 63 -0.66 2.24 8.03
CA ILE A 63 -1.56 3.35 7.80
C ILE A 63 -1.61 4.20 9.07
N THR A 64 -1.56 5.51 8.89
CA THR A 64 -1.59 6.48 9.99
C THR A 64 -3.00 7.05 10.11
N VAL A 65 -3.53 7.04 11.33
CA VAL A 65 -4.80 7.73 11.65
C VAL A 65 -4.56 9.23 11.53
N PRO A 66 -5.41 10.00 10.82
CA PRO A 66 -5.28 11.44 10.74
C PRO A 66 -5.26 12.11 12.13
N ALA A 67 -4.46 13.16 12.28
CA ALA A 67 -4.38 13.89 13.54
C ALA A 67 -5.76 14.43 13.96
N GLY A 68 -6.05 14.36 15.28
CA GLY A 68 -7.35 14.76 15.83
C GLY A 68 -8.47 13.73 15.67
N GLN A 69 -8.27 12.69 14.86
CA GLN A 69 -9.24 11.60 14.73
C GLN A 69 -8.89 10.41 15.63
N TYR A 70 -9.91 9.66 16.01
CA TYR A 70 -9.79 8.43 16.79
C TYR A 70 -10.14 7.22 15.93
N HIS A 71 -9.30 6.20 15.93
CA HIS A 71 -9.60 4.96 15.23
C HIS A 71 -10.77 4.23 15.90
N ILE A 72 -11.77 3.83 15.11
CA ILE A 72 -12.90 3.03 15.59
C ILE A 72 -12.72 1.57 15.16
N GLY A 73 -12.47 1.34 13.88
CA GLY A 73 -12.35 -0.01 13.35
C GLY A 73 -11.84 -0.06 11.92
N ALA A 74 -11.50 -1.27 11.48
CA ALA A 74 -11.08 -1.53 10.11
C ALA A 74 -11.70 -2.84 9.62
N THR A 75 -12.03 -2.89 8.33
CA THR A 75 -12.60 -4.09 7.69
C THR A 75 -12.16 -4.20 6.24
N TRP A 76 -12.18 -5.41 5.69
CA TRP A 76 -11.85 -5.66 4.30
C TRP A 76 -13.13 -5.79 3.47
N LYS A 77 -13.22 -5.05 2.37
CA LYS A 77 -14.18 -5.27 1.30
C LYS A 77 -13.41 -5.68 0.05
N ASP A 78 -13.55 -6.94 -0.35
CA ASP A 78 -12.66 -7.54 -1.35
C ASP A 78 -11.19 -7.27 -0.99
N ASP A 79 -10.35 -6.88 -1.93
CA ASP A 79 -8.94 -6.56 -1.64
C ASP A 79 -8.72 -5.10 -1.22
N ASN A 80 -9.75 -4.35 -0.82
CA ASN A 80 -9.62 -2.97 -0.34
C ASN A 80 -9.86 -2.91 1.17
N LEU A 81 -8.95 -2.25 1.88
CA LEU A 81 -9.09 -2.00 3.31
C LEU A 81 -9.95 -0.75 3.54
N TRP A 82 -10.96 -0.86 4.39
CA TRP A 82 -11.78 0.25 4.86
C TRP A 82 -11.42 0.55 6.30
N ILE A 83 -11.21 1.82 6.62
CA ILE A 83 -10.93 2.29 7.98
C ILE A 83 -12.00 3.29 8.36
N GLU A 84 -12.54 3.10 9.56
CA GLU A 84 -13.45 4.03 10.21
C GLU A 84 -12.70 4.79 11.31
N ASN A 85 -12.74 6.12 11.22
CA ASN A 85 -12.25 7.02 12.26
C ASN A 85 -13.35 7.96 12.73
N TYR A 86 -13.32 8.36 13.99
CA TYR A 86 -14.17 9.39 14.56
C TYR A 86 -13.47 10.74 14.58
N ASP A 87 -14.13 11.77 14.07
CA ASP A 87 -13.75 13.17 14.23
C ASP A 87 -14.61 13.80 15.35
N PRO A 88 -14.01 14.17 16.50
CA PRO A 88 -14.73 14.74 17.63
C PRO A 88 -15.22 16.16 17.38
N ASP A 89 -14.49 16.97 16.61
CA ASP A 89 -14.80 18.38 16.38
C ASP A 89 -16.02 18.51 15.47
N ALA A 90 -16.09 17.65 14.44
CA ALA A 90 -17.23 17.58 13.53
C ALA A 90 -18.35 16.64 14.00
N ASN A 91 -18.13 15.87 15.08
CA ASN A 91 -18.99 14.78 15.54
C ASN A 91 -19.41 13.84 14.39
N SER A 92 -18.42 13.34 13.65
CA SER A 92 -18.66 12.52 12.45
C SER A 92 -17.78 11.27 12.42
N CYS A 93 -18.34 10.15 11.94
CA CYS A 93 -17.56 8.96 11.63
C CYS A 93 -17.23 8.95 10.14
N ILE A 94 -15.96 8.72 9.82
CA ILE A 94 -15.39 8.82 8.49
C ILE A 94 -14.89 7.43 8.09
N PHE A 95 -15.62 6.78 7.19
CA PHE A 95 -15.20 5.56 6.52
C PHE A 95 -14.41 5.91 5.27
N THR A 96 -13.14 5.52 5.24
CA THR A 96 -12.24 5.78 4.11
C THR A 96 -11.74 4.45 3.54
N GLU A 97 -11.87 4.30 2.23
CA GLU A 97 -11.33 3.17 1.48
C GLU A 97 -9.87 3.42 1.10
N TYR A 98 -9.00 2.50 1.48
CA TYR A 98 -7.66 2.38 0.95
C TYR A 98 -7.73 1.40 -0.22
N SER A 99 -7.84 1.94 -1.43
CA SER A 99 -7.86 1.16 -2.66
C SER A 99 -6.44 0.87 -3.17
N LYS A 100 -6.32 -0.09 -4.08
CA LYS A 100 -5.05 -0.45 -4.73
C LYS A 100 -4.45 0.79 -5.42
N GLY A 101 -3.20 1.13 -5.07
CA GLY A 101 -2.51 2.32 -5.59
C GLY A 101 -2.98 3.67 -5.06
N ASN A 102 -3.95 3.70 -4.14
CA ASN A 102 -4.43 4.93 -3.50
C ASN A 102 -4.95 6.02 -4.47
N LEU A 103 -5.37 5.65 -5.68
CA LEU A 103 -5.76 6.62 -6.72
C LEU A 103 -7.23 7.04 -6.62
N LEU A 104 -8.12 6.08 -6.35
CA LEU A 104 -9.57 6.31 -6.28
C LEU A 104 -10.08 5.71 -4.97
N GLN A 105 -10.28 6.57 -3.97
CA GLN A 105 -10.69 6.17 -2.63
C GLN A 105 -12.17 6.52 -2.42
N GLY A 106 -12.99 5.52 -2.11
CA GLY A 106 -14.31 5.76 -1.54
C GLY A 106 -14.21 6.45 -0.18
N LYS A 107 -15.15 7.35 0.10
CA LYS A 107 -15.32 7.97 1.42
C LYS A 107 -16.80 8.07 1.76
N VAL A 108 -17.16 7.67 2.98
CA VAL A 108 -18.50 7.85 3.54
C VAL A 108 -18.36 8.60 4.86
N THR A 109 -19.15 9.66 5.03
CA THR A 109 -19.19 10.44 6.27
C THR A 109 -20.55 10.28 6.92
N ILE A 110 -20.58 9.73 8.13
CA ILE A 110 -21.77 9.60 8.97
C ILE A 110 -21.75 10.76 9.96
N LYS A 111 -22.70 11.69 9.81
CA LYS A 111 -22.86 12.82 10.75
C LYS A 111 -23.59 12.38 12.02
N ASN A 112 -23.29 13.01 13.15
CA ASN A 112 -23.89 12.72 14.45
C ASN A 112 -23.70 11.26 14.90
N CYS A 113 -22.55 10.67 14.56
CA CYS A 113 -22.26 9.25 14.77
C CYS A 113 -22.27 8.83 16.26
N LYS A 114 -21.85 9.73 17.17
CA LYS A 114 -21.79 9.49 18.63
C LYS A 114 -21.30 8.06 18.98
N PRO A 115 -20.07 7.68 18.59
CA PRO A 115 -19.59 6.31 18.72
C PRO A 115 -19.33 5.88 20.16
N ILE A 116 -19.30 6.82 21.11
CA ILE A 116 -19.18 6.58 22.55
C ILE A 116 -20.53 6.91 23.20
N PRO A 117 -21.18 5.98 23.91
CA PRO A 117 -22.34 6.30 24.74
C PRO A 117 -21.95 7.35 25.78
N LYS A 118 -22.78 8.37 26.00
CA LYS A 118 -22.61 9.24 27.18
C LYS A 118 -22.77 8.34 28.41
N ILE A 119 -21.68 8.17 29.17
CA ILE A 119 -21.70 7.61 30.52
C ILE A 119 -22.30 8.66 31.46
#